data_AF-A0A2G2EFR6-F1
#
_entry.id   AF-A0A2G2EFR6-F1
#
_cell.length_a   1.000
_cell.length_b   1.000
_cell.length_c   1.000
_cell.angle_alpha   90.00
_cell.angle_beta   90.00
_cell.angle_gamma   90.00
#
_symmetry.space_group_name_H-M   'P 1'
#
loop_
_entity.id
_entity.type
_entity.pdbx_description
1 polymer ?
#
loop_
_entity_poly.entity_id
_entity_poly.type
_entity_poly.pdbx_seq_one_letter_code
_entity_poly.pdbx_strand_id
1 'polypeptide(L)'
;MMSALIHAHSGLRWVALFLLVFAIFNAAKSQTSGKYEKKDKMINLFAMIMLHIQLLIGLALYFTSVKVNFVEGWMSSDVAGGMYRFYGLEHLLGMVAAIAVVTIGRSKTEKKLKGTRDKHRKILISYSIGLLIILAMIPWPFREALRAAWF
;
A
#
# COMPACT_ATOMS: atom_id res chain seq x y z
N MET A 1 -15.68 -2.93 18.84
CA MET A 1 -15.46 -2.11 17.63
C MET A 1 -14.00 -2.08 17.19
N MET A 2 -13.05 -1.72 18.06
CA MET A 2 -11.61 -1.68 17.73
C MET A 2 -11.04 -2.99 17.16
N SER A 3 -11.33 -4.14 17.80
CA SER A 3 -10.84 -5.45 17.34
C SER A 3 -11.27 -5.76 15.91
N ALA A 4 -12.54 -5.49 15.55
CA ALA A 4 -13.04 -5.73 14.20
C ALA A 4 -12.28 -4.90 13.15
N LEU A 5 -11.95 -3.65 13.47
CA LEU A 5 -11.23 -2.75 12.57
C LEU A 5 -9.77 -3.19 12.36
N ILE A 6 -9.11 -3.67 13.42
CA ILE A 6 -7.75 -4.24 13.35
C ILE A 6 -7.74 -5.49 12.46
N HIS A 7 -8.64 -6.45 12.71
CA HIS A 7 -8.74 -7.68 11.92
C HIS A 7 -9.10 -7.37 10.46
N ALA A 8 -10.00 -6.42 10.22
CA ALA A 8 -10.35 -5.98 8.87
C ALA A 8 -9.14 -5.37 8.15
N HIS A 9 -8.41 -4.46 8.80
CA HIS A 9 -7.24 -3.83 8.20
C HIS A 9 -6.15 -4.86 7.87
N SER A 10 -5.84 -5.74 8.83
CA SER A 10 -4.80 -6.75 8.68
C SER A 10 -5.16 -7.85 7.67
N GLY A 11 -6.42 -8.29 7.64
CA GLY A 11 -6.91 -9.25 6.65
C GLY A 11 -6.96 -8.65 5.24
N LEU A 12 -7.54 -7.45 5.08
CA LEU A 12 -7.65 -6.78 3.79
C LEU A 12 -6.29 -6.37 3.20
N ARG A 13 -5.24 -6.22 4.02
CA ARG A 13 -3.87 -6.02 3.52
C ARG A 13 -3.46 -7.13 2.55
N TRP A 14 -3.79 -8.39 2.85
CA TRP A 14 -3.45 -9.52 1.98
C TRP A 14 -4.20 -9.47 0.65
N VAL A 15 -5.47 -9.04 0.67
CA VAL A 15 -6.27 -8.83 -0.55
C VAL A 15 -5.66 -7.70 -1.39
N ALA A 16 -5.27 -6.60 -0.76
CA ALA A 16 -4.63 -5.47 -1.44
C ALA A 16 -3.28 -5.86 -2.05
N LEU A 17 -2.43 -6.60 -1.32
CA LEU A 17 -1.16 -7.13 -1.82
C LEU A 17 -1.37 -8.07 -3.01
N PHE A 18 -2.32 -9.01 -2.90
CA PHE A 18 -2.65 -9.93 -3.98
C PHE A 18 -3.07 -9.17 -5.26
N LEU A 19 -3.99 -8.22 -5.15
CA LEU A 19 -4.45 -7.43 -6.30
C LEU A 19 -3.33 -6.58 -6.90
N LEU A 20 -2.45 -6.02 -6.06
CA LEU A 20 -1.32 -5.22 -6.52
C LEU A 20 -0.30 -6.08 -7.30
N VAL A 21 0.05 -7.25 -6.77
CA VAL A 21 0.92 -8.23 -7.44
C VAL A 21 0.26 -8.74 -8.73
N PHE A 22 -1.04 -9.02 -8.70
CA PHE A 22 -1.78 -9.46 -9.88
C PHE A 22 -1.80 -8.39 -10.98
N ALA A 23 -1.97 -7.11 -10.63
CA ALA A 23 -1.88 -5.99 -11.56
C ALA A 23 -0.48 -5.86 -12.19
N ILE A 24 0.58 -6.02 -11.39
CA ILE A 24 1.97 -6.04 -11.86
C ILE A 24 2.20 -7.19 -12.85
N PHE A 25 1.78 -8.40 -12.49
CA PHE A 25 1.92 -9.58 -13.35
C PHE A 25 1.14 -9.43 -14.65
N ASN A 26 -0.11 -8.96 -14.57
CA ASN A 26 -0.92 -8.71 -15.76
C ASN A 26 -0.28 -7.65 -16.67
N ALA A 27 0.25 -6.55 -16.11
CA ALA A 27 0.94 -5.53 -16.90
C ALA A 27 2.22 -6.08 -17.57
N ALA A 28 3.00 -6.91 -16.87
CA ALA A 28 4.19 -7.54 -17.45
C ALA A 28 3.83 -8.50 -18.59
N LYS A 29 2.81 -9.35 -18.40
CA LYS A 29 2.35 -10.33 -19.42
C LYS A 29 1.71 -9.64 -20.62
N SER A 30 0.84 -8.66 -20.39
CA SER A 30 0.10 -7.97 -21.45
C SER A 30 0.95 -6.95 -22.21
N GLN A 31 2.18 -6.67 -21.79
CA GLN A 31 3.07 -5.74 -22.50
C GLN A 31 3.40 -6.22 -23.93
N THR A 32 3.42 -7.53 -24.17
CA THR A 32 3.71 -8.13 -25.48
C THR A 32 2.48 -8.30 -26.38
N SER A 33 1.26 -8.17 -25.84
CA SER A 33 0.02 -8.37 -26.60
C SER A 33 -0.31 -7.22 -27.56
N GLY A 34 0.36 -6.06 -27.38
CA GLY A 34 0.12 -4.86 -28.17
C GLY A 34 -1.22 -4.16 -27.88
N LYS A 35 -2.03 -4.68 -26.96
CA LYS A 35 -3.38 -4.16 -26.64
C LYS A 35 -3.47 -3.77 -25.16
N TYR A 36 -4.24 -2.70 -24.89
CA TYR A 36 -4.64 -2.30 -23.54
C TYR A 36 -6.15 -2.39 -23.46
N GLU A 37 -6.65 -3.42 -22.78
CA GLU A 37 -8.05 -3.80 -22.79
C GLU A 37 -8.79 -3.29 -21.55
N LYS A 38 -10.12 -3.37 -21.58
CA LYS A 38 -10.97 -3.04 -20.43
C LYS A 38 -10.59 -3.86 -19.19
N LYS A 39 -10.19 -5.12 -19.37
CA LYS A 39 -9.66 -6.00 -18.32
C LYS A 39 -8.50 -5.35 -17.57
N ASP A 40 -7.49 -4.88 -18.30
CA ASP A 40 -6.28 -4.30 -17.71
C ASP A 40 -6.63 -3.06 -16.88
N LYS A 41 -7.48 -2.21 -17.44
CA LYS A 41 -8.00 -1.01 -16.75
C LYS A 41 -8.70 -1.35 -15.44
N MET A 42 -9.53 -2.41 -15.43
CA MET A 42 -10.27 -2.82 -14.24
C MET A 42 -9.35 -3.43 -13.18
N ILE A 43 -8.40 -4.30 -13.57
CA ILE A 43 -7.42 -4.88 -12.64
C ILE A 43 -6.63 -3.76 -11.94
N ASN A 44 -6.13 -2.79 -12.70
CA ASN A 44 -5.40 -1.65 -12.16
C ASN A 44 -6.27 -0.80 -11.23
N LEU A 45 -7.55 -0.58 -11.60
CA LEU A 45 -8.49 0.16 -10.77
C LEU A 45 -8.75 -0.53 -9.43
N PHE A 46 -9.00 -1.85 -9.42
CA PHE A 46 -9.29 -2.58 -8.19
C PHE A 46 -8.10 -2.61 -7.24
N ALA A 47 -6.89 -2.81 -7.75
CA ALA A 47 -5.68 -2.72 -6.93
C ALA A 47 -5.54 -1.34 -6.28
N MET A 48 -5.71 -0.26 -7.06
CA MET A 48 -5.66 1.11 -6.54
C MET A 48 -6.76 1.37 -5.49
N ILE A 49 -8.01 1.00 -5.77
CA ILE A 49 -9.13 1.21 -4.83
C ILE A 49 -8.88 0.47 -3.52
N MET A 50 -8.42 -0.78 -3.57
CA MET A 50 -8.17 -1.55 -2.35
C MET A 50 -7.07 -0.95 -1.47
N LEU A 51 -6.05 -0.33 -2.06
CA LEU A 51 -5.07 0.44 -1.29
C LEU A 51 -5.68 1.68 -0.63
N HIS A 52 -6.64 2.36 -1.26
CA HIS A 52 -7.33 3.50 -0.64
C HIS A 52 -8.27 3.05 0.48
N ILE A 53 -8.98 1.93 0.31
CA ILE A 53 -9.78 1.33 1.38
C ILE A 53 -8.88 0.97 2.58
N GLN A 54 -7.71 0.37 2.31
CA GLN A 54 -6.70 0.13 3.33
C GLN A 54 -6.28 1.41 4.05
N LEU A 55 -5.99 2.49 3.33
CA LEU A 55 -5.64 3.77 3.92
C LEU A 55 -6.76 4.34 4.79
N LEU A 56 -8.02 4.30 4.34
CA LEU A 56 -9.13 4.83 5.12
C LEU A 56 -9.33 4.08 6.44
N ILE A 57 -9.25 2.74 6.42
CA ILE A 57 -9.30 1.94 7.64
C ILE A 57 -8.06 2.20 8.51
N GLY A 58 -6.89 2.30 7.89
CA GLY A 58 -5.63 2.60 8.57
C GLY A 58 -5.64 3.97 9.25
N LEU A 59 -6.25 4.98 8.63
CA LEU A 59 -6.45 6.31 9.23
C LEU A 59 -7.41 6.25 10.42
N ALA A 60 -8.49 5.48 10.34
CA ALA A 60 -9.36 5.26 11.49
C ALA A 60 -8.61 4.59 12.65
N LEU A 61 -7.73 3.62 12.36
CA LEU A 61 -6.85 3.01 13.37
C LEU A 61 -5.80 3.99 13.88
N TYR A 62 -5.27 4.87 13.03
CA TYR A 62 -4.25 5.86 13.41
C TYR A 62 -4.72 6.77 14.54
N PHE A 63 -5.98 7.19 14.52
CA PHE A 63 -6.55 8.06 15.57
C PHE A 63 -7.03 7.32 16.82
N THR A 64 -7.09 6.00 16.79
CA THR A 64 -7.74 5.22 17.86
C THR A 64 -6.80 4.19 18.51
N SER A 65 -5.71 3.81 17.83
CA SER A 65 -4.77 2.79 18.27
C SER A 65 -3.81 3.30 19.34
N VAL A 66 -3.61 2.50 20.39
CA VAL A 66 -2.59 2.74 21.42
C VAL A 66 -1.15 2.73 20.90
N LYS A 67 -0.93 2.18 19.69
CA LYS A 67 0.40 2.16 19.05
C LYS A 67 0.76 3.48 18.38
N VAL A 68 -0.21 4.37 18.18
CA VAL A 68 0.01 5.74 17.74
C VAL A 68 -0.12 6.62 18.97
N ASN A 69 1.02 6.99 19.54
CA ASN A 69 1.06 7.80 20.75
C ASN A 69 2.24 8.79 20.69
N PHE A 70 1.97 10.04 21.05
CA PHE A 70 2.90 11.16 20.98
C PHE A 70 3.35 11.60 22.37
N VAL A 71 3.70 10.63 23.22
CA VAL A 71 4.29 10.88 24.55
C VAL A 71 5.69 11.47 24.44
N GLU A 72 6.23 12.00 25.54
CA GLU A 72 7.63 12.39 25.62
C GLU A 72 8.54 11.22 25.22
N GLY A 73 9.54 11.48 24.38
CA GLY A 73 10.44 10.45 23.88
C GLY A 73 9.87 9.58 22.75
N TRP A 74 8.69 9.85 22.19
CA TRP A 74 8.14 9.06 21.06
C TRP A 74 9.02 9.02 19.80
N MET A 75 10.00 9.93 19.70
CA MET A 75 11.00 9.99 18.62
C MET A 75 12.37 9.42 19.03
N SER A 76 12.51 8.90 20.25
CA SER A 76 13.77 8.32 20.72
C SER A 76 14.13 7.07 19.91
N SER A 77 15.40 6.67 20.03
CA SER A 77 15.92 5.44 19.42
C SER A 77 15.73 4.20 20.30
N ASP A 78 15.15 4.34 21.50
CA ASP A 78 14.82 3.18 22.32
C ASP A 78 13.66 2.38 21.70
N VAL A 79 13.40 1.19 22.24
CA VAL A 79 12.40 0.27 21.68
C VAL A 79 11.00 0.89 21.68
N ALA A 80 10.62 1.62 22.72
CA ALA A 80 9.30 2.21 22.86
C ALA A 80 9.13 3.41 21.91
N GLY A 81 10.11 4.33 21.90
CA GLY A 81 10.14 5.46 20.97
C GLY A 81 10.19 4.99 19.51
N GLY A 82 11.02 4.00 19.20
CA GLY A 82 11.11 3.41 17.87
C GLY A 82 9.77 2.83 17.38
N MET A 83 9.02 2.17 18.27
CA MET A 83 7.67 1.67 17.95
C MET A 83 6.70 2.82 17.67
N TYR A 84 6.62 3.83 18.55
CA TYR A 84 5.71 4.97 18.37
C TYR A 84 6.05 5.80 17.13
N ARG A 85 7.33 6.06 16.88
CA ARG A 85 7.81 6.72 15.65
C ARG A 85 7.42 5.96 14.40
N PHE A 86 7.55 4.63 14.41
CA PHE A 86 7.17 3.81 13.26
C PHE A 86 5.67 3.95 12.95
N TYR A 87 4.78 3.71 13.91
CA TYR A 87 3.34 3.74 13.67
C TYR A 87 2.79 5.16 13.47
N GLY A 88 3.31 6.13 14.21
CA GLY A 88 2.89 7.53 14.17
C GLY A 88 3.41 8.30 12.95
N LEU A 89 4.51 7.86 12.32
CA LEU A 89 5.14 8.62 11.25
C LEU A 89 5.54 7.73 10.06
N GLU A 90 6.47 6.80 10.26
CA GLU A 90 7.13 6.10 9.15
C GLU A 90 6.15 5.24 8.33
N HIS A 91 5.31 4.48 9.03
CA HIS A 91 4.29 3.63 8.43
C HIS A 91 3.28 4.46 7.63
N LEU A 92 2.68 5.48 8.26
CA LEU A 92 1.67 6.32 7.61
C LEU A 92 2.24 7.04 6.39
N LEU A 93 3.40 7.70 6.53
CA LEU A 93 4.04 8.41 5.43
C LEU A 93 4.41 7.46 4.29
N GLY A 94 4.96 6.29 4.62
CA GLY A 94 5.29 5.26 3.65
C GLY A 94 4.08 4.76 2.87
N MET A 95 2.96 4.48 3.55
CA MET A 95 1.73 4.03 2.91
C MET A 95 1.13 5.12 2.01
N VAL A 96 1.08 6.38 2.47
CA VAL A 96 0.59 7.51 1.66
C VAL A 96 1.48 7.71 0.43
N ALA A 97 2.80 7.63 0.58
CA ALA A 97 3.75 7.75 -0.53
C ALA A 97 3.54 6.63 -1.57
N ALA A 98 3.41 5.37 -1.13
CA ALA A 98 3.14 4.25 -2.03
C ALA A 98 1.82 4.43 -2.79
N ILE A 99 0.76 4.83 -2.10
CA ILE A 99 -0.57 5.06 -2.69
C ILE A 99 -0.51 6.20 -3.69
N ALA A 100 0.17 7.31 -3.37
CA ALA A 100 0.35 8.43 -4.29
C ALA A 100 1.05 7.98 -5.59
N VAL A 101 2.12 7.18 -5.49
CA VAL A 101 2.81 6.62 -6.66
C VAL A 101 1.89 5.76 -7.51
N VAL A 102 1.11 4.87 -6.90
CA VAL A 102 0.14 4.00 -7.58
C VAL A 102 -0.96 4.83 -8.27
N THR A 103 -1.54 5.81 -7.57
CA THR A 103 -2.59 6.69 -8.07
C THR A 103 -2.11 7.53 -9.26
N ILE A 104 -0.93 8.14 -9.14
CA ILE A 104 -0.31 8.92 -10.23
C ILE A 104 0.01 8.00 -11.41
N GLY A 105 0.53 6.80 -11.15
CA GLY A 105 0.81 5.78 -12.15
C GLY A 105 -0.41 5.43 -13.00
N ARG A 106 -1.52 5.11 -12.33
CA ARG A 106 -2.80 4.82 -13.00
C ARG A 106 -3.37 6.04 -13.72
N SER A 107 -3.40 7.21 -13.06
CA SER A 107 -3.93 8.44 -13.65
C SER A 107 -3.19 8.82 -14.94
N LYS A 108 -1.85 8.74 -14.95
CA LYS A 108 -1.05 8.97 -16.17
C LYS A 108 -1.34 7.94 -17.26
N THR A 109 -1.47 6.65 -16.89
CA THR A 109 -1.81 5.57 -17.82
C THR A 109 -3.15 5.80 -18.52
N GLU A 110 -4.18 6.18 -17.76
CA GLU A 110 -5.53 6.34 -18.28
C GLU A 110 -5.73 7.65 -19.05
N LYS A 111 -5.08 8.75 -18.61
CA LYS A 111 -5.36 10.10 -19.14
C LYS A 111 -4.32 10.62 -20.13
N LYS A 112 -3.06 10.19 -20.05
CA LYS A 112 -1.94 10.85 -20.77
C LYS A 112 -1.24 9.97 -21.80
N LEU A 113 -1.26 8.64 -21.62
CA LEU A 113 -0.54 7.74 -22.52
C LEU A 113 -1.43 7.27 -23.68
N LYS A 114 -0.88 7.26 -24.90
CA LYS A 114 -1.54 6.77 -26.11
C LYS A 114 -1.13 5.34 -26.48
N GLY A 115 0.16 5.01 -26.33
CA GLY A 115 0.71 3.69 -26.65
C GLY A 115 0.35 2.60 -25.63
N THR A 116 -0.05 1.43 -26.09
CA THR A 116 -0.42 0.28 -25.25
C THR A 116 0.76 -0.26 -24.44
N ARG A 117 1.94 -0.38 -25.07
CA ARG A 117 3.18 -0.76 -24.38
C ARG A 117 3.55 0.23 -23.27
N ASP A 118 3.43 1.53 -23.53
CA ASP A 118 3.75 2.56 -22.54
C ASP A 118 2.80 2.52 -21.35
N LYS A 119 1.52 2.24 -21.59
CA LYS A 119 0.52 2.06 -20.54
C LYS A 119 0.89 0.91 -19.61
N HIS A 120 1.16 -0.28 -20.17
CA HIS A 120 1.59 -1.44 -19.40
C HIS A 120 2.88 -1.18 -18.63
N ARG A 121 3.89 -0.60 -19.29
CA ARG A 121 5.16 -0.25 -18.65
C ARG A 121 4.98 0.74 -17.50
N LYS A 122 4.08 1.72 -17.66
CA LYS A 122 3.85 2.72 -16.60
C LYS A 122 3.20 2.10 -15.38
N ILE A 123 2.21 1.23 -15.56
CA ILE A 123 1.59 0.46 -14.48
C ILE A 123 2.63 -0.43 -13.82
N LEU A 124 3.35 -1.23 -14.60
CA LEU A 124 4.39 -2.14 -14.11
C LEU A 124 5.38 -1.42 -13.18
N ILE A 125 5.96 -0.30 -13.62
CA ILE A 125 6.93 0.46 -12.82
C ILE A 125 6.28 1.09 -11.58
N SER A 126 5.18 1.82 -11.74
CA SER A 126 4.57 2.54 -10.62
C SER A 126 4.02 1.61 -9.55
N TYR A 127 3.41 0.50 -9.95
CA TYR A 127 2.83 -0.46 -9.01
C TYR A 127 3.92 -1.27 -8.33
N SER A 128 5.02 -1.60 -9.02
CA SER A 128 6.18 -2.24 -8.41
C SER A 128 6.85 -1.35 -7.36
N ILE A 129 7.04 -0.06 -7.65
CA ILE A 129 7.57 0.90 -6.66
C ILE A 129 6.63 0.98 -5.45
N GLY A 130 5.32 1.11 -5.69
CA GLY A 130 4.31 1.10 -4.63
C GLY A 130 4.38 -0.17 -3.78
N LEU A 131 4.49 -1.34 -4.41
CA LEU A 131 4.62 -2.62 -3.73
C LEU A 131 5.87 -2.67 -2.85
N LEU A 132 7.03 -2.25 -3.35
CA LEU A 132 8.27 -2.24 -2.57
C LEU A 132 8.17 -1.34 -1.33
N ILE A 133 7.60 -0.14 -1.48
CA ILE A 133 7.38 0.77 -0.35
C ILE A 133 6.41 0.13 0.67
N ILE A 134 5.29 -0.45 0.20
CA ILE A 134 4.33 -1.13 1.08
C ILE A 134 5.01 -2.28 1.83
N LEU A 135 5.77 -3.14 1.15
CA LEU A 135 6.46 -4.25 1.79
C LEU A 135 7.49 -3.77 2.82
N ALA A 136 8.22 -2.68 2.56
CA ALA A 136 9.15 -2.11 3.52
C ALA A 136 8.44 -1.51 4.76
N MET A 137 7.24 -0.97 4.56
CA MET A 137 6.52 -0.20 5.56
C MET A 137 5.44 -1.02 6.28
N ILE A 138 5.19 -2.27 5.92
CA ILE A 138 4.35 -3.16 6.73
C ILE A 138 5.09 -3.48 8.05
N PRO A 139 4.41 -3.35 9.21
CA PRO A 139 4.96 -3.80 10.48
C PRO A 139 4.93 -5.33 10.53
N TRP A 140 5.92 -5.98 9.92
CA TRP A 140 5.99 -7.44 9.91
C TRP A 140 6.22 -8.02 11.31
N PRO A 141 5.64 -9.18 11.64
CA PRO A 141 5.82 -9.79 12.97
C PRO A 141 7.27 -10.16 13.30
N PHE A 142 8.10 -10.42 12.31
CA PHE A 142 9.54 -10.65 12.51
C PHE A 142 10.31 -9.39 12.95
N ARG A 143 9.68 -8.20 12.91
CA ARG A 143 10.19 -6.98 13.53
C ARG A 143 9.64 -6.90 14.95
N GLU A 144 10.14 -7.74 15.84
CA GLU A 144 9.61 -7.95 17.21
C GLU A 144 9.37 -6.65 17.98
N ALA A 145 10.25 -5.66 17.80
CA ALA A 145 10.14 -4.32 18.40
C ALA A 145 8.81 -3.60 18.07
N LEU A 146 8.14 -3.93 16.97
CA LEU A 146 6.87 -3.32 16.56
C LEU A 146 5.63 -4.02 17.14
N ARG A 147 5.80 -5.19 17.77
CA ARG A 147 4.72 -5.96 18.41
C ARG A 147 3.53 -6.21 17.48
N ALA A 148 3.79 -6.51 16.21
CA ALA A 148 2.77 -6.70 15.19
C ALA A 148 2.39 -8.18 15.00
N ALA A 149 1.23 -8.43 14.41
CA ALA A 149 0.73 -9.75 14.10
C ALA A 149 0.48 -9.93 12.59
N TRP A 150 0.37 -11.17 12.15
CA TRP A 150 0.05 -11.49 10.76
C TRP A 150 -1.40 -11.14 10.39
N PHE A 151 -2.29 -11.15 11.39
CA PHE A 151 -3.73 -10.89 11.32
C PHE A 151 -4.15 -10.02 12.50
#